data_AF-A0A060DG63-F1
#
_entry.id   AF-A0A060DG63-F1
#
_cell.length_a   1.000
_cell.length_b   1.000
_cell.length_c   1.000
_cell.angle_alpha   90.00
_cell.angle_beta   90.00
_cell.angle_gamma   90.00
#
_symmetry.space_group_name_H-M   'P 1'
#
loop_
_entity.id
_entity.type
_entity.pdbx_description
1 polymer ?
#
loop_
_entity_poly.entity_id
_entity_poly.type
_entity_poly.pdbx_seq_one_letter_code
_entity_poly.pdbx_strand_id
1 'polypeptide(L)'
;MPELPEVETVCRGLAPHLEGRTLVQVLQRRANLRVPFPDGFCERLTGRRVESVRRRAKYILVHLDDGTVLIAHLGMSGRMIITPERPDAWGAHDHVVLETDVGTVVTFNDARRFGLMDLAMAETLAEHPLLRALGPEPLGNEFSGPVLAARLAGRMTSIKAALLDQSVVAGLGNIYVSEALFLARLSPTRIAATVTGAKAERLATAIRAVLERAIAAGGSSLRDYRQASGELGYFQHQFSVYDREGAPCPGCTCDVAKTGGVRRIVQAGRSTFYCPQRQR
;
A
#
# COMPACT_ATOMS: atom_id res chain seq x y z
N MET A 1 -4.67 -1.50 -7.04
CA MET A 1 -4.69 -0.74 -5.77
C MET A 1 -3.30 -0.87 -5.19
N PRO A 2 -2.54 0.22 -5.07
CA PRO A 2 -1.26 0.21 -4.38
C PRO A 2 -1.42 -0.36 -2.97
N GLU A 3 -0.57 -1.30 -2.60
CA GLU A 3 -0.46 -1.82 -1.23
C GLU A 3 0.81 -1.24 -0.59
N LEU A 4 1.23 -1.75 0.56
CA LEU A 4 2.37 -1.20 1.29
C LEU A 4 3.65 -1.09 0.43
N PRO A 5 4.08 -2.12 -0.32
CA PRO A 5 5.30 -2.05 -1.11
C PRO A 5 5.28 -0.94 -2.17
N GLU A 6 4.17 -0.77 -2.89
CA GLU A 6 4.07 0.27 -3.91
C GLU A 6 4.11 1.68 -3.31
N VAL A 7 3.44 1.87 -2.16
CA VAL A 7 3.44 3.16 -1.45
C VAL A 7 4.84 3.46 -0.90
N GLU A 8 5.54 2.46 -0.36
CA GLU A 8 6.93 2.60 0.07
C GLU A 8 7.84 3.03 -1.08
N THR A 9 7.69 2.40 -2.26
CA THR A 9 8.44 2.80 -3.46
C THR A 9 8.15 4.24 -3.87
N VAL A 10 6.90 4.70 -3.78
CA VAL A 10 6.57 6.11 -4.04
C VAL A 10 7.18 7.03 -3.01
N CYS A 11 7.11 6.73 -1.71
CA CYS A 11 7.76 7.55 -0.68
C CYS A 11 9.27 7.68 -0.94
N ARG A 12 9.95 6.59 -1.27
CA ARG A 12 11.39 6.59 -1.61
C ARG A 12 11.69 7.38 -2.89
N GLY A 13 10.80 7.32 -3.88
CA GLY A 13 10.93 8.10 -5.11
C GLY A 13 10.66 9.60 -4.91
N LEU A 14 9.77 9.96 -3.99
CA LEU A 14 9.43 11.35 -3.67
C LEU A 14 10.50 12.03 -2.81
N ALA A 15 11.08 11.30 -1.85
CA ALA A 15 11.96 11.88 -0.85
C ALA A 15 13.12 12.72 -1.43
N PRO A 16 13.88 12.27 -2.45
CA PRO A 16 14.99 13.05 -3.02
C PRO A 16 14.55 14.36 -3.68
N HIS A 17 13.28 14.47 -4.07
CA HIS A 17 12.71 15.61 -4.79
C HIS A 17 11.96 16.57 -3.87
N LEU A 18 11.50 16.10 -2.71
CA LEU A 18 10.72 16.90 -1.77
C LEU A 18 11.49 17.25 -0.50
N GLU A 19 12.23 16.31 0.12
CA GLU A 19 12.87 16.55 1.41
C GLU A 19 13.89 17.72 1.34
N GLY A 20 13.78 18.64 2.28
CA GLY A 20 14.55 19.88 2.35
C GLY A 20 14.07 20.99 1.39
N ARG A 21 13.09 20.73 0.52
CA ARG A 21 12.57 21.73 -0.44
C ARG A 21 11.37 22.48 0.12
N THR A 22 11.23 23.73 -0.31
CA THR A 22 10.06 24.56 0.00
C THR A 22 8.99 24.39 -1.07
N LEU A 23 7.74 24.18 -0.68
CA LEU A 23 6.61 24.13 -1.59
C LEU A 23 6.22 25.56 -2.02
N VAL A 24 6.81 26.08 -3.08
CA VAL A 24 6.57 27.46 -3.54
C VAL A 24 5.16 27.65 -4.13
N GLN A 25 4.56 26.58 -4.63
CA GLN A 25 3.18 26.61 -5.10
C GLN A 25 2.50 25.26 -4.87
N VAL A 26 1.26 25.32 -4.36
CA VAL A 26 0.37 24.16 -4.30
C VAL A 26 -0.90 24.47 -5.07
N LEU A 27 -1.20 23.66 -6.10
CA LEU A 27 -2.39 23.82 -6.91
C LEU A 27 -3.40 22.72 -6.61
N GLN A 28 -4.60 23.12 -6.21
CA GLN A 28 -5.77 22.25 -6.13
C GLN A 28 -6.64 22.52 -7.37
N ARG A 29 -6.67 21.57 -8.31
CA ARG A 29 -7.41 21.73 -9.58
C ARG A 29 -8.89 21.35 -9.49
N ARG A 30 -9.38 21.02 -8.29
CA ARG A 30 -10.78 20.67 -8.00
C ARG A 30 -11.08 20.59 -6.51
N ALA A 31 -12.36 20.68 -6.14
CA ALA A 31 -12.80 20.74 -4.74
C ALA A 31 -12.60 19.46 -3.90
N ASN A 32 -12.50 18.27 -4.51
CA ASN A 32 -12.50 17.00 -3.77
C ASN A 32 -11.82 15.84 -4.53
N LEU A 33 -11.51 14.75 -3.83
CA LEU A 33 -11.25 13.42 -4.40
C LEU A 33 -12.34 12.46 -3.94
N ARG A 34 -11.99 11.40 -3.19
CA ARG A 34 -12.95 10.56 -2.47
C ARG A 34 -13.68 11.34 -1.38
N VAL A 35 -12.98 12.29 -0.77
CA VAL A 35 -13.48 13.23 0.24
C VAL A 35 -13.07 14.66 -0.16
N PRO A 36 -13.75 15.71 0.33
CA PRO A 36 -13.31 17.09 0.19
C PRO A 36 -11.89 17.29 0.72
N PHE A 37 -11.14 18.22 0.12
CA PHE A 37 -9.87 18.67 0.72
C PHE A 37 -10.16 19.53 1.97
N PRO A 38 -9.27 19.55 2.96
CA PRO A 38 -9.39 20.44 4.12
C PRO A 38 -9.46 21.92 3.76
N ASP A 39 -10.05 22.71 4.66
CA ASP A 39 -10.07 24.17 4.49
C ASP A 39 -8.67 24.75 4.46
N GLY A 40 -8.46 25.67 3.52
CA GLY A 40 -7.16 26.31 3.30
C GLY A 40 -6.06 25.34 2.84
N PHE A 41 -6.41 24.22 2.20
CA PHE A 41 -5.44 23.17 1.85
C PHE A 41 -4.21 23.69 1.11
N CYS A 42 -4.41 24.50 0.07
CA CYS A 42 -3.32 25.08 -0.71
C CYS A 42 -2.51 26.09 0.11
N GLU A 43 -3.20 26.97 0.83
CA GLU A 43 -2.62 28.06 1.61
C GLU A 43 -1.76 27.53 2.76
N ARG A 44 -2.21 26.46 3.41
CA ARG A 44 -1.51 25.82 4.54
C ARG A 44 -0.25 25.07 4.11
N LEU A 45 -0.19 24.59 2.87
CA LEU A 45 0.96 23.86 2.34
C LEU A 45 1.95 24.78 1.63
N THR A 46 1.47 25.85 1.00
CA THR A 46 2.32 26.78 0.25
C THR A 46 3.27 27.54 1.18
N GLY A 47 4.53 27.65 0.77
CA GLY A 47 5.61 28.26 1.52
C GLY A 47 6.17 27.40 2.66
N ARG A 48 5.66 26.18 2.87
CA ARG A 48 6.20 25.25 3.88
C ARG A 48 7.38 24.46 3.32
N ARG A 49 8.38 24.19 4.16
CA ARG A 49 9.49 23.28 3.81
C ARG A 49 9.11 21.85 4.19
N VAL A 50 9.34 20.91 3.26
CA VAL A 50 9.18 19.49 3.54
C VAL A 50 10.38 18.99 4.34
N GLU A 51 10.14 18.47 5.53
CA GLU A 51 11.17 17.90 6.39
C GLU A 51 11.42 16.42 6.09
N SER A 52 10.35 15.65 5.90
CA SER A 52 10.49 14.24 5.56
C SER A 52 9.28 13.67 4.83
N VAL A 53 9.53 12.65 4.01
CA VAL A 53 8.49 11.82 3.39
C VAL A 53 8.55 10.44 4.04
N ARG A 54 7.45 10.08 4.69
CA ARG A 54 7.28 8.83 5.45
C ARG A 54 6.08 8.06 4.95
N ARG A 55 5.93 6.83 5.43
CA ARG A 55 4.80 5.95 5.12
C ARG A 55 4.17 5.44 6.41
N ARG A 56 2.84 5.42 6.45
CA ARG A 56 2.07 4.63 7.42
C ARG A 56 1.06 3.78 6.68
N ALA A 57 1.16 2.46 6.79
CA ALA A 57 0.34 1.51 6.05
C ALA A 57 0.40 1.77 4.53
N LYS A 58 -0.70 2.26 3.95
CA LYS A 58 -0.85 2.64 2.54
C LYS A 58 -0.99 4.17 2.35
N TYR A 59 -0.63 4.93 3.38
CA TYR A 59 -0.61 6.39 3.36
C TYR A 59 0.81 6.91 3.21
N ILE A 60 0.96 7.92 2.38
CA ILE A 60 2.15 8.78 2.26
C ILE A 60 1.96 9.91 3.28
N LEU A 61 2.99 10.19 4.07
CA LEU A 61 3.01 11.24 5.08
C LEU A 61 4.13 12.21 4.74
N VAL A 62 3.80 13.45 4.41
CA VAL A 62 4.78 14.49 4.13
C VAL A 62 4.79 15.45 5.32
N HIS A 63 5.85 15.39 6.13
CA HIS A 63 6.04 16.23 7.30
C HIS A 63 6.61 17.58 6.87
N LEU A 64 6.04 18.66 7.40
CA LEU A 64 6.42 20.04 7.11
C LEU A 64 7.04 20.72 8.33
N ASP A 65 7.75 21.82 8.08
CA ASP A 65 8.53 22.57 9.07
C ASP A 65 7.73 23.30 10.15
N ASP A 66 6.41 23.32 10.06
CA ASP A 66 5.50 23.89 11.06
C ASP A 66 4.74 22.83 11.87
N GLY A 67 5.12 21.55 11.72
CA GLY A 67 4.42 20.42 12.34
C GLY A 67 3.20 19.94 11.55
N THR A 68 2.80 20.60 10.46
CA THR A 68 1.77 20.08 9.57
C THR A 68 2.24 18.80 8.88
N VAL A 69 1.34 17.82 8.75
CA VAL A 69 1.56 16.58 8.02
C VAL A 69 0.50 16.44 6.94
N LEU A 70 0.94 16.44 5.68
CA LEU A 70 0.10 16.06 4.56
C LEU A 70 -0.03 14.53 4.51
N ILE A 71 -1.25 14.04 4.67
CA ILE A 71 -1.61 12.64 4.58
C ILE A 71 -2.19 12.40 3.19
N ALA A 72 -1.59 11.54 2.38
CA ALA A 72 -2.10 11.19 1.06
C ALA A 72 -2.31 9.67 0.92
N HIS A 73 -3.39 9.26 0.26
CA HIS A 73 -3.65 7.86 -0.10
C HIS A 73 -3.89 7.76 -1.60
N LEU A 74 -3.21 6.84 -2.27
CA LEU A 74 -3.28 6.70 -3.73
C LEU A 74 -4.62 6.12 -4.22
N GLY A 75 -5.39 5.48 -3.35
CA GLY A 75 -6.65 4.86 -3.74
C GLY A 75 -6.40 3.68 -4.66
N MET A 76 -7.06 3.62 -5.82
CA MET A 76 -6.87 2.52 -6.77
C MET A 76 -6.01 2.86 -7.98
N SER A 77 -6.11 4.09 -8.48
CA SER A 77 -5.44 4.60 -9.70
C SER A 77 -4.61 5.85 -9.46
N GLY A 78 -4.50 6.30 -8.20
CA GLY A 78 -3.67 7.44 -7.87
C GLY A 78 -2.20 7.15 -8.11
N ARG A 79 -1.49 8.13 -8.66
CA ARG A 79 -0.06 8.11 -8.93
C ARG A 79 0.55 9.46 -8.60
N MET A 80 1.81 9.44 -8.19
CA MET A 80 2.64 10.62 -8.00
C MET A 80 3.61 10.71 -9.17
N ILE A 81 3.50 11.76 -9.97
CA ILE A 81 4.33 11.99 -11.15
C ILE A 81 5.32 13.10 -10.79
N ILE A 82 6.61 12.87 -11.03
CA ILE A 82 7.65 13.88 -10.82
C ILE A 82 8.10 14.39 -12.18
N THR A 83 8.08 15.71 -12.39
CA THR A 83 8.65 16.37 -13.56
C THR A 83 9.67 17.43 -13.12
N PRO A 84 10.77 17.62 -13.87
CA PRO A 84 11.82 18.57 -13.51
C PRO A 84 11.36 20.03 -13.60
N GLU A 85 10.33 20.28 -14.40
CA GLU A 85 9.73 21.60 -14.61
C GLU A 85 8.21 21.47 -14.79
N ARG A 86 7.55 22.62 -14.79
CA ARG A 86 6.11 22.74 -14.98
C ARG A 86 5.74 22.41 -16.43
N PRO A 87 4.76 21.52 -16.66
CA PRO A 87 4.27 21.24 -18.01
C PRO A 87 3.47 22.43 -18.57
N ASP A 88 3.47 22.57 -19.89
CA ASP A 88 2.67 23.58 -20.60
C ASP A 88 1.16 23.46 -20.30
N ALA A 89 0.69 22.22 -20.11
CA ALA A 89 -0.69 21.93 -19.80
C ALA A 89 -0.80 20.76 -18.81
N TRP A 90 -1.74 20.90 -17.87
CA TRP A 90 -2.10 19.84 -16.94
C TRP A 90 -3.06 18.84 -17.58
N GLY A 91 -2.84 17.55 -17.33
CA GLY A 91 -3.73 16.49 -17.77
C GLY A 91 -5.10 16.54 -17.11
N ALA A 92 -6.09 15.88 -17.72
CA ALA A 92 -7.49 15.87 -17.24
C ALA A 92 -7.68 15.29 -15.82
N HIS A 93 -6.69 14.53 -15.33
CA HIS A 93 -6.76 13.85 -14.03
C HIS A 93 -5.67 14.29 -13.06
N ASP A 94 -4.95 15.37 -13.36
CA ASP A 94 -3.95 15.97 -12.47
C ASP A 94 -4.68 16.86 -11.46
N HIS A 95 -4.89 16.36 -10.24
CA HIS A 95 -5.81 16.99 -9.29
C HIS A 95 -5.11 17.88 -8.27
N VAL A 96 -3.91 17.50 -7.85
CA VAL A 96 -3.08 18.27 -6.91
C VAL A 96 -1.66 18.37 -7.47
N VAL A 97 -1.07 19.54 -7.40
CA VAL A 97 0.31 19.81 -7.83
C VAL A 97 1.08 20.44 -6.68
N LEU A 98 2.27 19.93 -6.41
CA LEU A 98 3.24 20.48 -5.46
C LEU A 98 4.46 20.93 -6.25
N GLU A 99 4.72 22.22 -6.31
CA GLU A 99 5.90 22.80 -6.96
C GLU A 99 6.91 23.23 -5.90
N THR A 100 8.17 22.88 -6.12
CA THR A 100 9.28 23.15 -5.20
C THR A 100 10.08 24.38 -5.60
N ASP A 101 10.85 24.93 -4.66
CA ASP A 101 11.77 26.06 -4.86
C ASP A 101 12.88 25.82 -5.91
N VAL A 102 13.11 24.56 -6.31
CA VAL A 102 14.04 24.19 -7.38
C VAL A 102 13.34 23.85 -8.69
N GLY A 103 12.06 24.17 -8.84
CA GLY A 103 11.27 23.98 -10.05
C GLY A 103 10.75 22.55 -10.26
N THR A 104 11.16 21.58 -9.42
CA THR A 104 10.60 20.23 -9.48
C THR A 104 9.11 20.26 -9.14
N VAL A 105 8.31 19.58 -9.96
CA VAL A 105 6.86 19.51 -9.84
C VAL A 105 6.44 18.07 -9.54
N VAL A 106 5.68 17.89 -8.47
CA VAL A 106 5.06 16.61 -8.11
C VAL A 106 3.54 16.70 -8.31
N THR A 107 3.01 15.90 -9.22
CA THR A 107 1.60 15.89 -9.58
C THR A 107 0.91 14.62 -9.09
N PHE A 108 -0.14 14.77 -8.28
CA PHE A 108 -1.06 13.70 -7.95
C PHE A 108 -2.12 13.55 -9.04
N ASN A 109 -2.01 12.47 -9.81
CA ASN A 109 -2.97 12.12 -10.84
C ASN A 109 -3.84 10.94 -10.38
N ASP A 110 -5.17 11.03 -10.54
CA ASP A 110 -6.06 9.93 -10.19
C ASP A 110 -7.33 9.91 -11.05
N ALA A 111 -7.35 9.03 -12.07
CA ALA A 111 -8.47 8.91 -13.00
C ALA A 111 -9.79 8.50 -12.32
N ARG A 112 -9.73 7.59 -11.32
CA ARG A 112 -10.93 7.09 -10.63
C ARG A 112 -11.33 7.92 -9.42
N ARG A 113 -10.46 8.84 -8.98
CA ARG A 113 -10.73 9.80 -7.89
C ARG A 113 -11.00 9.11 -6.55
N PHE A 114 -10.37 7.98 -6.31
CA PHE A 114 -10.49 7.19 -5.08
C PHE A 114 -9.35 7.45 -4.10
N GLY A 115 -8.34 8.20 -4.50
CA GLY A 115 -7.38 8.78 -3.59
C GLY A 115 -8.02 9.80 -2.65
N LEU A 116 -7.24 10.23 -1.67
CA LEU A 116 -7.61 11.30 -0.76
C LEU A 116 -6.34 12.01 -0.31
N MET A 117 -6.50 13.26 0.11
CA MET A 117 -5.51 13.99 0.87
C MET A 117 -6.19 14.66 2.06
N ASP A 118 -5.49 14.69 3.18
CA ASP A 118 -5.93 15.29 4.42
C ASP A 118 -4.73 15.94 5.13
N LEU A 119 -4.97 16.78 6.12
CA LEU A 119 -3.94 17.46 6.89
C LEU A 119 -4.12 17.16 8.37
N ALA A 120 -3.02 16.84 9.05
CA ALA A 120 -2.99 16.68 10.50
C ALA A 120 -1.80 17.44 11.09
N MET A 121 -1.79 17.61 12.41
CA MET A 121 -0.60 18.06 13.13
C MET A 121 0.21 16.84 13.59
N ALA A 122 1.53 16.92 13.53
CA ALA A 122 2.44 15.82 13.85
C ALA A 122 2.20 15.26 15.26
N GLU A 123 1.89 16.14 16.22
CA GLU A 123 1.66 15.81 17.63
C GLU A 123 0.41 14.94 17.83
N THR A 124 -0.58 15.07 16.94
CA THR A 124 -1.88 14.37 17.01
C THR A 124 -2.06 13.33 15.90
N LEU A 125 -1.00 13.09 15.12
CA LEU A 125 -1.08 12.25 13.91
C LEU A 125 -1.55 10.82 14.21
N ALA A 126 -1.12 10.25 15.33
CA ALA A 126 -1.52 8.91 15.76
C ALA A 126 -3.02 8.79 16.05
N GLU A 127 -3.66 9.88 16.45
CA GLU A 127 -5.10 9.95 16.79
C GLU A 127 -5.98 10.25 15.58
N HIS A 128 -5.36 10.63 14.45
CA HIS A 128 -6.07 11.00 13.24
C HIS A 128 -7.03 9.88 12.79
N PRO A 129 -8.30 10.17 12.41
CA PRO A 129 -9.29 9.15 12.07
C PRO A 129 -8.85 8.15 11.00
N LEU A 130 -8.02 8.58 10.04
CA LEU A 130 -7.46 7.72 8.99
C LEU A 130 -6.40 6.73 9.48
N LEU A 131 -5.77 7.00 10.63
CA LEU A 131 -4.58 6.31 11.11
C LEU A 131 -4.80 5.57 12.45
N ARG A 132 -5.61 6.10 13.36
CA ARG A 132 -5.79 5.60 14.73
C ARG A 132 -6.21 4.13 14.84
N ALA A 133 -6.97 3.64 13.87
CA ALA A 133 -7.50 2.28 13.85
C ALA A 133 -6.58 1.27 13.14
N LEU A 134 -5.45 1.73 12.60
CA LEU A 134 -4.52 0.86 11.87
C LEU A 134 -3.76 -0.05 12.83
N GLY A 135 -3.66 -1.32 12.46
CA GLY A 135 -2.85 -2.32 13.15
C GLY A 135 -1.35 -2.05 13.00
N PRO A 136 -0.49 -2.89 13.60
CA PRO A 136 0.96 -2.70 13.57
C PRO A 136 1.52 -2.65 12.15
N GLU A 137 2.64 -1.94 11.96
CA GLU A 137 3.44 -2.00 10.74
C GLU A 137 4.05 -3.40 10.58
N PRO A 138 3.79 -4.11 9.47
CA PRO A 138 4.24 -5.50 9.30
C PRO A 138 5.76 -5.64 9.22
N LEU A 139 6.48 -4.57 8.90
CA LEU A 139 7.94 -4.54 8.87
C LEU A 139 8.56 -3.90 10.14
N GLY A 140 7.75 -3.27 11.00
CA GLY A 140 8.23 -2.65 12.24
C GLY A 140 8.45 -3.67 13.37
N ASN A 141 9.19 -3.28 14.40
CA ASN A 141 9.59 -4.19 15.50
C ASN A 141 8.39 -4.74 16.31
N GLU A 142 7.25 -4.05 16.28
CA GLU A 142 6.05 -4.44 17.03
C GLU A 142 5.26 -5.60 16.40
N PHE A 143 5.56 -5.99 15.15
CA PHE A 143 4.84 -7.05 14.47
C PHE A 143 5.49 -8.43 14.66
N SER A 144 4.76 -9.38 15.24
CA SER A 144 5.26 -10.73 15.51
C SER A 144 4.13 -11.76 15.43
N GLY A 145 4.47 -13.05 15.44
CA GLY A 145 3.46 -14.12 15.51
C GLY A 145 2.51 -13.98 16.70
N PRO A 146 2.97 -13.70 17.93
CA PRO A 146 2.11 -13.50 19.09
C PRO A 146 1.19 -12.30 18.94
N VAL A 147 1.70 -11.17 18.42
CA VAL A 147 0.88 -9.97 18.16
C VAL A 147 -0.18 -10.25 17.10
N LEU A 148 0.18 -10.95 16.02
CA LEU A 148 -0.76 -11.37 14.99
C LEU A 148 -1.83 -12.31 15.57
N ALA A 149 -1.44 -13.33 16.35
CA ALA A 149 -2.37 -14.26 16.98
C ALA A 149 -3.35 -13.54 17.91
N ALA A 150 -2.88 -12.60 18.72
CA ALA A 150 -3.72 -11.79 19.60
C ALA A 150 -4.74 -10.95 18.81
N ARG A 151 -4.32 -10.33 17.69
CA ARG A 151 -5.21 -9.56 16.80
C ARG A 151 -6.24 -10.42 16.05
N LEU A 152 -5.94 -11.71 15.86
CA LEU A 152 -6.83 -12.69 15.21
C LEU A 152 -7.76 -13.40 16.21
N ALA A 153 -7.50 -13.30 17.51
CA ALA A 153 -8.30 -13.95 18.55
C ALA A 153 -9.78 -13.55 18.45
N GLY A 154 -10.67 -14.54 18.56
CA GLY A 154 -12.13 -14.34 18.45
C GLY A 154 -12.66 -14.05 17.04
N ARG A 155 -11.80 -13.83 16.04
CA ARG A 155 -12.26 -13.58 14.66
C ARG A 155 -12.68 -14.87 13.97
N MET A 156 -13.98 -15.03 13.77
CA MET A 156 -14.57 -16.20 13.09
C MET A 156 -14.59 -16.10 11.56
N THR A 157 -14.06 -15.02 11.01
CA THR A 157 -13.89 -14.85 9.56
C THR A 157 -12.72 -15.68 9.03
N SER A 158 -12.61 -15.79 7.70
CA SER A 158 -11.44 -16.42 7.09
C SER A 158 -10.17 -15.60 7.35
N ILE A 159 -9.01 -16.27 7.40
CA ILE A 159 -7.72 -15.62 7.58
C ILE A 159 -7.43 -14.61 6.47
N LYS A 160 -7.87 -14.89 5.23
CA LYS A 160 -7.79 -13.96 4.10
C LYS A 160 -8.55 -12.67 4.39
N ALA A 161 -9.79 -12.77 4.88
CA ALA A 161 -10.60 -11.59 5.21
C ALA A 161 -10.00 -10.83 6.40
N ALA A 162 -9.54 -11.53 7.43
CA ALA A 162 -8.92 -10.91 8.60
C ALA A 162 -7.62 -10.16 8.26
N LEU A 163 -6.76 -10.68 7.37
CA LEU A 163 -5.54 -9.99 6.96
C LEU A 163 -5.77 -8.79 6.02
N LEU A 164 -6.96 -8.68 5.42
CA LEU A 164 -7.36 -7.52 4.62
C LEU A 164 -7.88 -6.37 5.51
N ASP A 165 -8.34 -6.69 6.72
CA ASP A 165 -8.71 -5.70 7.73
C ASP A 165 -7.44 -5.00 8.24
N GLN A 166 -7.33 -3.70 7.93
CA GLN A 166 -6.16 -2.91 8.25
C GLN A 166 -5.94 -2.73 9.76
N SER A 167 -6.93 -3.06 10.61
CA SER A 167 -6.78 -3.08 12.09
C SER A 167 -6.03 -4.29 12.63
N VAL A 168 -5.94 -5.38 11.84
CA VAL A 168 -5.21 -6.59 12.22
C VAL A 168 -3.72 -6.40 11.95
N VAL A 169 -3.40 -6.03 10.71
CA VAL A 169 -2.05 -5.70 10.26
C VAL A 169 -2.19 -4.71 9.12
N ALA A 170 -1.47 -3.58 9.21
CA ALA A 170 -1.68 -2.51 8.27
C ALA A 170 -0.89 -2.76 6.97
N GLY A 171 -1.34 -2.18 5.85
CA GLY A 171 -0.57 -2.17 4.62
C GLY A 171 -0.78 -3.39 3.70
N LEU A 172 -1.34 -4.49 4.21
CA LEU A 172 -1.66 -5.66 3.41
C LEU A 172 -2.88 -5.43 2.52
N GLY A 173 -2.85 -5.93 1.29
CA GLY A 173 -3.99 -5.97 0.39
C GLY A 173 -4.15 -7.33 -0.30
N ASN A 174 -4.78 -7.33 -1.46
CA ASN A 174 -5.22 -8.58 -2.05
C ASN A 174 -4.07 -9.44 -2.57
N ILE A 175 -3.02 -8.80 -3.09
CA ILE A 175 -1.85 -9.45 -3.66
C ILE A 175 -1.06 -10.11 -2.53
N TYR A 176 -0.56 -9.29 -1.61
CA TYR A 176 0.43 -9.73 -0.64
C TYR A 176 -0.16 -10.66 0.41
N VAL A 177 -1.47 -10.59 0.67
CA VAL A 177 -2.13 -11.61 1.52
C VAL A 177 -2.17 -12.98 0.83
N SER A 178 -2.44 -13.04 -0.48
CA SER A 178 -2.49 -14.33 -1.18
C SER A 178 -1.09 -14.96 -1.23
N GLU A 179 -0.07 -14.15 -1.53
CA GLU A 179 1.32 -14.58 -1.55
C GLU A 179 1.83 -15.00 -0.16
N ALA A 180 1.51 -14.23 0.89
CA ALA A 180 1.92 -14.56 2.26
C ALA A 180 1.25 -15.85 2.77
N LEU A 181 -0.04 -16.05 2.48
CA LEU A 181 -0.75 -17.29 2.84
C LEU A 181 -0.18 -18.51 2.10
N PHE A 182 0.19 -18.34 0.83
CA PHE A 182 0.86 -19.39 0.06
C PHE A 182 2.22 -19.75 0.67
N LEU A 183 3.06 -18.75 0.94
CA LEU A 183 4.37 -18.95 1.56
C LEU A 183 4.25 -19.58 2.95
N ALA A 184 3.25 -19.18 3.74
CA ALA A 184 2.96 -19.74 5.06
C ALA A 184 2.27 -21.11 5.02
N ARG A 185 1.89 -21.60 3.82
CA ARG A 185 1.15 -22.85 3.61
C ARG A 185 -0.19 -22.92 4.34
N LEU A 186 -0.87 -21.78 4.47
CA LEU A 186 -2.17 -21.68 5.14
C LEU A 186 -3.29 -21.54 4.12
N SER A 187 -4.34 -22.35 4.26
CA SER A 187 -5.55 -22.20 3.44
C SER A 187 -6.16 -20.81 3.65
N PRO A 188 -6.53 -20.07 2.57
CA PRO A 188 -7.17 -18.77 2.71
C PRO A 188 -8.58 -18.84 3.32
N THR A 189 -9.18 -20.04 3.39
CA THR A 189 -10.50 -20.28 4.02
C THR A 189 -10.39 -20.64 5.49
N ARG A 190 -9.18 -20.86 6.03
CA ARG A 190 -8.96 -21.18 7.44
C ARG A 190 -9.55 -20.09 8.34
N ILE A 191 -10.21 -20.48 9.41
CA ILE A 191 -10.74 -19.54 10.41
C ILE A 191 -9.58 -18.79 11.07
N ALA A 192 -9.65 -17.45 11.09
CA ALA A 192 -8.61 -16.56 11.58
C ALA A 192 -8.19 -16.86 13.02
N ALA A 193 -9.16 -17.04 13.93
CA ALA A 193 -8.91 -17.37 15.33
C ALA A 193 -8.12 -18.68 15.55
N THR A 194 -8.03 -19.57 14.55
CA THR A 194 -7.27 -20.85 14.63
C THR A 194 -5.80 -20.72 14.22
N VAL A 195 -5.36 -19.52 13.81
CA VAL A 195 -3.99 -19.21 13.44
C VAL A 195 -3.25 -18.68 14.67
N THR A 196 -2.73 -19.62 15.45
CA THR A 196 -2.03 -19.36 16.72
C THR A 196 -0.68 -20.07 16.75
N GLY A 197 0.17 -19.74 17.75
CA GLY A 197 1.47 -20.36 17.97
C GLY A 197 2.34 -20.39 16.71
N ALA A 198 2.90 -21.57 16.39
CA ALA A 198 3.78 -21.76 15.24
C ALA A 198 3.14 -21.40 13.88
N LYS A 199 1.80 -21.43 13.73
CA LYS A 199 1.14 -20.99 12.50
C LYS A 199 1.19 -19.46 12.37
N ALA A 200 0.97 -18.75 13.48
CA ALA A 200 1.01 -17.30 13.50
C ALA A 200 2.43 -16.79 13.28
N GLU A 201 3.43 -17.42 13.89
CA GLU A 201 4.85 -17.12 13.64
C GLU A 201 5.21 -17.29 12.17
N ARG A 202 4.91 -18.48 11.60
CA ARG A 202 5.19 -18.75 10.20
C ARG A 202 4.48 -17.76 9.26
N LEU A 203 3.26 -17.35 9.58
CA LEU A 203 2.53 -16.35 8.81
C LEU A 203 3.14 -14.95 8.94
N ALA A 204 3.53 -14.52 10.14
CA ALA A 204 4.18 -13.24 10.35
C ALA A 204 5.52 -13.16 9.60
N THR A 205 6.34 -14.22 9.67
CA THR A 205 7.58 -14.34 8.89
C THR A 205 7.30 -14.31 7.38
N ALA A 206 6.29 -15.03 6.90
CA ALA A 206 5.93 -15.05 5.49
C ALA A 206 5.44 -13.67 4.99
N ILE A 207 4.68 -12.94 5.81
CA ILE A 207 4.24 -11.58 5.51
C ILE A 207 5.45 -10.66 5.32
N ARG A 208 6.40 -10.65 6.28
CA ARG A 208 7.63 -9.86 6.18
C ARG A 208 8.42 -10.19 4.92
N ALA A 209 8.71 -11.48 4.70
CA ALA A 209 9.49 -11.93 3.56
C ALA A 209 8.84 -11.62 2.20
N VAL A 210 7.51 -11.65 2.10
CA VAL A 210 6.81 -11.24 0.87
C VAL A 210 6.91 -9.73 0.66
N LEU A 211 6.68 -8.93 1.69
CA LEU A 211 6.72 -7.47 1.59
C LEU A 211 8.15 -6.95 1.32
N GLU A 212 9.17 -7.49 1.98
CA GLU A 212 10.57 -7.13 1.77
C GLU A 212 11.01 -7.43 0.33
N ARG A 213 10.68 -8.62 -0.19
CA ARG A 213 10.95 -8.97 -1.59
C ARG A 213 10.22 -8.04 -2.56
N ALA A 214 8.97 -7.68 -2.25
CA ALA A 214 8.20 -6.77 -3.07
C ALA A 214 8.81 -5.36 -3.09
N ILE A 215 9.20 -4.83 -1.94
CA ILE A 215 9.86 -3.51 -1.84
C ILE A 215 11.20 -3.52 -2.59
N ALA A 216 12.01 -4.58 -2.41
CA ALA A 216 13.29 -4.73 -3.09
C ALA A 216 13.14 -4.80 -4.63
N ALA A 217 12.01 -5.32 -5.12
CA ALA A 217 11.67 -5.35 -6.54
C ALA A 217 10.95 -4.09 -7.06
N GLY A 218 10.84 -3.03 -6.24
CA GLY A 218 10.17 -1.78 -6.61
C GLY A 218 8.64 -1.86 -6.59
N GLY A 219 8.07 -2.83 -5.88
CA GLY A 219 6.64 -3.12 -5.87
C GLY A 219 6.16 -3.84 -7.13
N SER A 220 4.84 -4.04 -7.23
CA SER A 220 4.17 -4.62 -8.38
C SER A 220 3.58 -3.53 -9.28
N SER A 221 3.97 -3.54 -10.56
CA SER A 221 3.33 -2.74 -11.60
C SER A 221 2.09 -3.46 -12.10
N LEU A 222 0.97 -3.36 -11.39
CA LEU A 222 -0.29 -3.84 -11.93
C LEU A 222 -0.84 -2.84 -12.94
N ARG A 223 -0.75 -3.19 -14.23
CA ARG A 223 -1.36 -2.61 -15.46
C ARG A 223 -1.16 -1.11 -15.72
N ASP A 224 -1.06 -0.25 -14.70
CA ASP A 224 -1.04 1.22 -14.83
C ASP A 224 -0.02 1.92 -13.88
N TYR A 225 0.77 1.18 -13.09
CA TYR A 225 1.72 1.77 -12.14
C TYR A 225 3.11 1.89 -12.75
N ARG A 226 3.57 3.12 -12.95
CA ARG A 226 4.98 3.46 -13.20
C ARG A 226 5.51 4.12 -11.93
N GLN A 227 6.76 3.84 -11.58
CA GLN A 227 7.50 4.49 -10.49
C GLN A 227 7.48 6.01 -10.69
N ALA A 228 7.78 6.76 -9.63
CA ALA A 228 7.87 8.21 -9.69
C ALA A 228 8.92 8.70 -10.71
N SER A 229 9.93 7.87 -11.02
CA SER A 229 10.94 8.04 -12.08
C SER A 229 10.48 7.59 -13.48
N GLY A 230 9.31 6.95 -13.59
CA GLY A 230 8.80 6.36 -14.84
C GLY A 230 9.13 4.88 -15.06
N GLU A 231 9.97 4.26 -14.23
CA GLU A 231 10.34 2.84 -14.34
C GLU A 231 9.23 1.90 -13.86
N LEU A 232 9.17 0.67 -14.36
CA LEU A 232 8.19 -0.33 -13.90
C LEU A 232 8.74 -1.02 -12.64
N GLY A 233 7.97 -1.13 -11.56
CA GLY A 233 8.20 -2.15 -10.53
C GLY A 233 8.13 -3.55 -11.16
N TYR A 234 8.97 -4.49 -10.72
CA TYR A 234 9.15 -5.79 -11.37
C TYR A 234 8.51 -6.97 -10.61
N PHE A 235 7.89 -6.73 -9.45
CA PHE A 235 7.41 -7.82 -8.59
C PHE A 235 6.27 -8.66 -9.19
N GLN A 236 5.49 -8.14 -10.13
CA GLN A 236 4.42 -8.89 -10.80
C GLN A 236 4.90 -10.14 -11.52
N HIS A 237 6.17 -10.20 -11.93
CA HIS A 237 6.78 -11.39 -12.54
C HIS A 237 7.17 -12.47 -11.52
N GLN A 238 7.10 -12.15 -10.23
CA GLN A 238 7.50 -13.02 -9.12
C GLN A 238 6.31 -13.59 -8.33
N PHE A 239 5.07 -13.35 -8.77
CA PHE A 239 3.90 -13.90 -8.09
C PHE A 239 3.89 -15.42 -8.11
N SER A 240 3.70 -16.02 -6.94
CA SER A 240 3.60 -17.45 -6.78
C SER A 240 2.21 -17.94 -7.18
N VAL A 241 1.17 -17.25 -6.71
CA VAL A 241 -0.24 -17.64 -6.89
C VAL A 241 -1.15 -16.52 -7.37
N TYR A 242 -0.88 -15.25 -7.02
CA TYR A 242 -1.78 -14.15 -7.37
C TYR A 242 -1.92 -13.99 -8.89
N ASP A 243 -3.16 -13.96 -9.39
CA ASP A 243 -3.49 -13.86 -10.82
C ASP A 243 -2.90 -14.99 -11.69
N ARG A 244 -2.70 -16.17 -11.09
CA ARG A 244 -2.13 -17.35 -11.75
C ARG A 244 -3.08 -18.54 -11.78
N GLU A 245 -4.39 -18.30 -11.81
CA GLU A 245 -5.41 -19.36 -11.88
C GLU A 245 -5.11 -20.34 -13.03
N GLY A 246 -5.16 -21.64 -12.74
CA GLY A 246 -4.83 -22.71 -13.68
C GLY A 246 -3.33 -22.95 -13.90
N ALA A 247 -2.44 -22.08 -13.43
CA ALA A 247 -1.00 -22.25 -13.58
C ALA A 247 -0.40 -23.21 -12.54
N PRO A 248 0.78 -23.81 -12.80
CA PRO A 248 1.54 -24.50 -11.79
C PRO A 248 2.00 -23.52 -10.70
N CYS A 249 1.91 -23.93 -9.43
CA CYS A 249 2.48 -23.15 -8.34
C CYS A 249 3.93 -23.59 -8.05
N PRO A 250 4.83 -22.66 -7.74
CA PRO A 250 6.26 -22.95 -7.59
C PRO A 250 6.50 -23.97 -6.49
N GLY A 251 7.38 -24.93 -6.79
CA GLY A 251 7.79 -26.04 -5.92
C GLY A 251 6.72 -27.09 -5.62
N CYS A 252 5.53 -27.01 -6.22
CA CYS A 252 4.54 -28.08 -6.13
C CYS A 252 4.84 -29.16 -7.16
N THR A 253 4.79 -30.42 -6.74
CA THR A 253 4.86 -31.59 -7.63
C THR A 253 3.49 -31.98 -8.18
N CYS A 254 2.47 -31.14 -7.95
CA CYS A 254 1.12 -31.40 -8.40
C CYS A 254 1.02 -31.28 -9.92
N ASP A 255 0.59 -32.37 -10.55
CA ASP A 255 0.20 -32.38 -11.96
C ASP A 255 -0.98 -31.42 -12.15
N VAL A 256 -0.76 -30.36 -12.93
CA VAL A 256 -1.77 -29.31 -13.17
C VAL A 256 -3.00 -29.90 -13.84
N ALA A 257 -2.85 -30.88 -14.74
CA ALA A 257 -3.96 -31.53 -15.42
C ALA A 257 -4.86 -32.30 -14.45
N LYS A 258 -4.30 -32.80 -13.34
CA LYS A 258 -5.05 -33.54 -12.31
C LYS A 258 -5.58 -32.66 -11.18
N THR A 259 -4.83 -31.63 -10.80
CA THR A 259 -5.12 -30.83 -9.59
C THR A 259 -5.82 -29.51 -9.88
N GLY A 260 -5.76 -29.05 -11.14
CA GLY A 260 -6.23 -27.76 -11.60
C GLY A 260 -5.28 -26.60 -11.28
N GLY A 261 -4.06 -26.88 -10.80
CA GLY A 261 -3.07 -25.84 -10.47
C GLY A 261 -3.52 -24.90 -9.35
N VAL A 262 -3.13 -23.63 -9.46
CA VAL A 262 -3.63 -22.56 -8.59
C VAL A 262 -5.13 -22.36 -8.84
N ARG A 263 -5.90 -22.30 -7.75
CA ARG A 263 -7.34 -22.06 -7.79
C ARG A 263 -7.68 -20.64 -7.42
N ARG A 264 -8.78 -20.13 -7.97
CA ARG A 264 -9.39 -18.87 -7.58
C ARG A 264 -10.72 -19.12 -6.87
N ILE A 265 -10.93 -18.41 -5.77
CA ILE A 265 -12.23 -18.30 -5.09
C ILE A 265 -12.53 -16.83 -4.84
N VAL A 266 -13.79 -16.52 -4.54
CA VAL A 266 -14.19 -15.16 -4.12
C VAL A 266 -14.40 -15.16 -2.61
N GLN A 267 -13.73 -14.25 -1.91
CA GLN A 267 -13.88 -14.05 -0.47
C GLN A 267 -14.04 -12.56 -0.20
N ALA A 268 -15.12 -12.18 0.51
CA ALA A 268 -15.43 -10.78 0.83
C ALA A 268 -15.37 -9.84 -0.41
N GLY A 269 -15.94 -10.29 -1.54
CA GLY A 269 -15.97 -9.52 -2.78
C GLY A 269 -14.63 -9.38 -3.51
N ARG A 270 -13.60 -10.15 -3.14
CA ARG A 270 -12.26 -10.12 -3.74
C ARG A 270 -11.82 -11.49 -4.23
N SER A 271 -11.17 -11.53 -5.40
CA SER A 271 -10.52 -12.75 -5.92
C SER A 271 -9.38 -13.15 -4.99
N THR A 272 -9.38 -14.41 -4.56
CA THR A 272 -8.31 -15.00 -3.76
C THR A 272 -7.73 -16.18 -4.50
N PHE A 273 -6.40 -16.21 -4.61
CA PHE A 273 -5.66 -17.23 -5.35
C PHE A 273 -4.85 -18.07 -4.36
N TYR A 274 -4.87 -19.40 -4.53
CA TYR A 274 -4.20 -20.32 -3.63
C TYR A 274 -3.92 -21.67 -4.29
N CYS A 275 -2.97 -22.43 -3.75
CA CYS A 275 -2.74 -23.82 -4.12
C CYS A 275 -3.44 -24.76 -3.12
N PRO A 276 -4.45 -25.55 -3.56
CA PRO A 276 -5.18 -26.47 -2.67
C PRO A 276 -4.32 -27.62 -2.12
N GLN A 277 -3.21 -27.95 -2.79
CA GLN A 277 -2.31 -29.02 -2.37
C GLN A 277 -1.32 -28.56 -1.28
N ARG A 278 -0.85 -27.31 -1.38
CA ARG A 278 0.17 -26.76 -0.48
C ARG A 278 -0.40 -26.02 0.71
N GLN A 279 -1.63 -25.53 0.63
CA GLN A 279 -2.25 -24.70 1.66
C GLN A 279 -3.36 -25.47 2.37
N ARG A 280 -3.20 -25.67 3.69
CA ARG A 280 -4.15 -26.40 4.54
C ARG A 280 -4.67 -25.57 5.70
#